data_AF-A0A1I4VJN7-F1
#
_entry.id   AF-A0A1I4VJN7-F1
#
_cell.length_a   1.000
_cell.length_b   1.000
_cell.length_c   1.000
_cell.angle_alpha   90.00
_cell.angle_beta   90.00
_cell.angle_gamma   90.00
#
_symmetry.space_group_name_H-M   'P 1'
#
loop_
_entity.id
_entity.type
_entity.pdbx_description
1 polymer ?
#
loop_
_entity_poly.entity_id
_entity_poly.type
_entity_poly.pdbx_seq_one_letter_code
_entity_poly.pdbx_strand_id
1 'polypeptide(L)'
;MESEVDPKVLAVIEEKRLSGPRQSPVDIISKMGVLEARDKPFESAWLASGDSVIATIWGENVNVGSNGRWFCLESLNADLRADGGERSANQAQRAAFRLSLLKRTFDAGQGFRAVLQTNRMSIGEAERNKNAKISTRVRDDADWHVASWSPELQVAVLVRGARDWQPSEEELKAARRAHSPAGAAAGDAEAAASGEDVDSAAKSYVLRHFSSYGYQAEDVSAKGVGFDVQVADKKGALLLQVCVRGASVGTPVRALTAEEQASAKREKLWRLIVVADPLTGAAQHKIYKPDEVSQVMPGA
;
A
#
# COMPACT_ATOMS: atom_id res chain seq x y z
N MET A 1 -27.82 4.24 0.86
CA MET A 1 -26.36 4.13 0.99
C MET A 1 -25.81 4.58 -0.34
N GLU A 2 -25.17 5.74 -0.40
CA GLU A 2 -24.41 6.11 -1.59
C GLU A 2 -23.37 5.02 -1.83
N SER A 3 -23.19 4.61 -3.09
CA SER A 3 -22.22 3.56 -3.40
C SER A 3 -20.82 4.14 -3.18
N GLU A 4 -19.98 3.44 -2.41
CA GLU A 4 -18.55 3.76 -2.24
C GLU A 4 -17.74 3.54 -3.55
N VAL A 5 -18.40 3.03 -4.60
CA VAL A 5 -17.82 2.80 -5.92
C VAL A 5 -17.91 4.07 -6.75
N ASP A 6 -16.82 4.45 -7.41
CA ASP A 6 -16.82 5.56 -8.38
C ASP A 6 -17.97 5.39 -9.40
N PRO A 7 -18.78 6.42 -9.67
CA PRO A 7 -19.93 6.31 -10.57
C PRO A 7 -19.60 5.79 -11.97
N LYS A 8 -18.41 6.08 -12.51
CA LYS A 8 -17.96 5.57 -13.82
C LYS A 8 -17.67 4.07 -13.76
N VAL A 9 -17.10 3.60 -12.65
CA VAL A 9 -16.85 2.18 -12.42
C VAL A 9 -18.17 1.45 -12.23
N LEU A 10 -19.07 2.01 -11.42
CA LEU A 10 -20.40 1.44 -11.17
C LEU A 10 -21.23 1.35 -12.45
N ALA A 11 -21.18 2.36 -13.31
CA ALA A 11 -21.89 2.36 -14.59
C ALA A 11 -21.46 1.19 -15.49
N VAL A 12 -20.16 0.92 -15.60
CA VAL A 12 -19.64 -0.22 -16.37
C VAL A 12 -20.03 -1.56 -15.73
N ILE A 13 -19.99 -1.66 -14.40
CA ILE A 13 -20.43 -2.87 -13.69
C ILE A 13 -21.91 -3.16 -13.96
N GLU A 14 -22.76 -2.13 -13.89
CA GLU A 14 -24.19 -2.24 -14.17
C GLU A 14 -24.47 -2.56 -15.64
N GLU A 15 -23.78 -1.92 -16.58
CA GLU A 15 -23.88 -2.24 -18.00
C GLU A 15 -23.55 -3.72 -18.27
N LYS A 16 -22.44 -4.23 -17.73
CA LYS A 16 -22.05 -5.65 -17.86
C LYS A 16 -23.05 -6.58 -17.18
N ARG A 17 -23.63 -6.18 -16.04
CA ARG A 17 -24.65 -6.95 -15.32
C ARG A 17 -25.96 -7.04 -16.10
N LEU A 18 -26.34 -5.99 -16.83
CA LEU A 18 -27.62 -5.86 -17.53
C LEU A 18 -27.58 -6.33 -18.99
N SER A 19 -26.42 -6.31 -19.63
CA SER A 19 -26.24 -6.65 -21.06
C SER A 19 -26.27 -8.15 -21.38
N GLY A 20 -26.40 -9.03 -20.39
CA GLY A 20 -26.36 -10.48 -20.60
C GLY A 20 -27.23 -11.28 -19.63
N PRO A 21 -27.35 -12.60 -19.85
CA PRO A 21 -28.05 -13.48 -18.92
C PRO A 21 -27.37 -13.43 -17.55
N ARG A 22 -28.16 -13.52 -16.48
CA ARG A 22 -27.63 -13.54 -15.12
C ARG A 22 -26.69 -14.74 -14.95
N GLN A 23 -25.41 -14.47 -14.72
CA GLN A 23 -24.38 -15.49 -14.50
C GLN A 23 -24.14 -15.68 -13.01
N SER A 24 -23.98 -16.94 -12.57
CA SER A 24 -23.48 -17.20 -11.23
C SER A 24 -21.97 -16.90 -11.16
N PRO A 25 -21.41 -16.67 -9.95
CA PRO A 25 -19.96 -16.50 -9.80
C PRO A 25 -19.15 -17.66 -10.39
N VAL A 26 -19.65 -18.89 -10.30
CA VAL A 26 -19.03 -20.10 -10.88
C VAL A 26 -19.02 -20.03 -12.41
N ASP A 27 -20.12 -19.59 -13.03
CA ASP A 27 -20.21 -19.48 -14.49
C ASP A 27 -19.20 -18.46 -15.03
N ILE A 28 -19.04 -17.34 -14.32
CA ILE A 28 -18.09 -16.27 -14.69
C ILE A 28 -16.67 -16.84 -14.77
N ILE A 29 -16.19 -17.50 -13.71
CA ILE A 29 -14.81 -18.01 -13.68
C ILE A 29 -14.60 -19.25 -14.54
N SER A 30 -15.62 -20.10 -14.70
CA SER A 30 -15.54 -21.25 -15.60
C SER A 30 -15.32 -20.77 -17.04
N LYS A 31 -16.03 -19.70 -17.45
CA LYS A 31 -15.83 -19.04 -18.75
C LYS A 31 -14.49 -18.33 -18.88
N MET A 32 -13.83 -18.03 -17.76
CA MET A 32 -12.45 -17.54 -17.73
C MET A 32 -11.43 -18.70 -17.73
N GLY A 33 -11.85 -19.96 -17.79
CA GLY A 33 -10.96 -21.10 -17.92
C GLY A 33 -10.46 -21.68 -16.60
N VAL A 34 -11.06 -21.30 -15.46
CA VAL A 34 -10.77 -21.93 -14.16
C VAL A 34 -11.36 -23.34 -14.14
N LEU A 35 -10.49 -24.34 -14.08
CA LEU A 35 -10.89 -25.73 -13.86
C LEU A 35 -11.41 -25.92 -12.43
N GLU A 36 -12.43 -26.78 -12.26
CA GLU A 36 -13.04 -27.07 -10.95
C GLU A 36 -13.51 -25.80 -10.22
N ALA A 37 -14.03 -24.84 -10.99
CA ALA A 37 -14.51 -23.54 -10.49
C ALA A 37 -15.43 -23.63 -9.26
N ARG A 38 -16.23 -24.71 -9.16
CA ARG A 38 -17.15 -24.96 -8.05
C ARG A 38 -16.44 -25.22 -6.72
N ASP A 39 -15.23 -25.76 -6.77
CA ASP A 39 -14.47 -26.19 -5.59
C ASP A 39 -13.46 -25.12 -5.14
N LYS A 40 -13.37 -23.99 -5.85
CA LYS A 40 -12.47 -22.88 -5.50
C LYS A 40 -13.16 -21.89 -4.56
N PRO A 41 -12.49 -21.41 -3.49
CA PRO A 41 -13.03 -20.42 -2.57
C PRO A 41 -13.02 -19.02 -3.21
N PHE A 42 -13.86 -18.80 -4.22
CA PHE A 42 -13.77 -17.67 -5.14
C PHE A 42 -14.32 -16.34 -4.58
N GLU A 43 -14.86 -16.31 -3.36
CA GLU A 43 -15.40 -15.07 -2.76
C GLU A 43 -14.33 -13.98 -2.58
N SER A 44 -13.07 -14.37 -2.44
CA SER A 44 -11.91 -13.47 -2.32
C SER A 44 -10.69 -13.92 -3.12
N ALA A 45 -10.82 -14.93 -3.99
CA ALA A 45 -9.66 -15.60 -4.55
C ALA A 45 -9.05 -14.85 -5.73
N TRP A 46 -7.72 -14.86 -5.70
CA TRP A 46 -6.86 -14.76 -6.86
C TRP A 46 -6.49 -16.18 -7.26
N LEU A 47 -6.64 -16.52 -8.53
CA LEU A 47 -6.49 -17.89 -9.02
C LEU A 47 -5.47 -17.93 -10.15
N ALA A 48 -4.52 -18.85 -10.06
CA ALA A 48 -3.74 -19.27 -11.21
C ALA A 48 -4.58 -20.24 -12.05
N SER A 49 -4.63 -20.02 -13.36
CA SER A 49 -5.39 -20.82 -14.31
C SER A 49 -4.57 -21.00 -15.58
N GLY A 50 -3.81 -22.10 -15.63
CA GLY A 50 -2.73 -22.27 -16.62
C GLY A 50 -1.67 -21.18 -16.46
N ASP A 51 -1.37 -20.48 -17.55
CA ASP A 51 -0.43 -19.36 -17.57
C ASP A 51 -1.07 -18.00 -17.22
N SER A 52 -2.38 -17.97 -17.01
CA SER A 52 -3.11 -16.74 -16.67
C SER A 52 -3.41 -16.64 -15.19
N VAL A 53 -3.43 -15.42 -14.67
CA VAL A 53 -3.98 -15.11 -13.35
C VAL A 53 -5.39 -14.52 -13.52
N ILE A 54 -6.31 -14.92 -12.64
CA ILE A 54 -7.65 -14.35 -12.51
C ILE A 54 -7.74 -13.68 -11.15
N ALA A 55 -8.00 -12.38 -11.16
CA ALA A 55 -8.03 -11.51 -10.00
C ALA A 55 -9.45 -11.08 -9.69
N THR A 56 -9.83 -11.13 -8.42
CA THR A 56 -11.04 -10.44 -7.95
C THR A 56 -10.65 -9.04 -7.52
N ILE A 57 -11.26 -8.02 -8.13
CA ILE A 57 -11.06 -6.60 -7.82
C ILE A 57 -12.38 -6.03 -7.30
N TRP A 58 -12.31 -5.37 -6.15
CA TRP A 58 -13.43 -4.67 -5.53
C TRP A 58 -13.61 -3.34 -6.25
N GLY A 59 -14.80 -3.05 -6.75
CA GLY A 59 -15.11 -1.79 -7.43
C GLY A 59 -14.84 -0.59 -6.54
N GLU A 60 -15.03 -0.77 -5.23
CA GLU A 60 -14.74 0.20 -4.17
C GLU A 60 -13.23 0.55 -4.08
N ASN A 61 -12.33 -0.33 -4.54
CA ASN A 61 -10.89 -0.07 -4.58
C ASN A 61 -10.40 0.48 -5.92
N VAL A 62 -11.30 0.67 -6.90
CA VAL A 62 -10.95 1.19 -8.23
C VAL A 62 -10.97 2.71 -8.20
N ASN A 63 -9.85 3.30 -8.56
CA ASN A 63 -9.69 4.74 -8.73
C ASN A 63 -9.73 5.07 -10.22
N VAL A 64 -10.35 6.20 -10.56
CA VAL A 64 -10.43 6.69 -11.94
C VAL A 64 -9.54 7.91 -12.09
N GLY A 65 -8.49 7.80 -12.89
CA GLY A 65 -7.62 8.91 -13.25
C GLY A 65 -8.35 9.98 -14.05
N SER A 66 -7.73 11.16 -14.11
CA SER A 66 -8.19 12.33 -14.87
C SER A 66 -8.48 12.03 -16.35
N ASN A 67 -7.71 11.12 -16.95
CA ASN A 67 -7.89 10.63 -18.32
C ASN A 67 -8.97 9.52 -18.45
N GLY A 68 -9.69 9.21 -17.38
CA GLY A 68 -10.71 8.16 -17.35
C GLY A 68 -10.18 6.73 -17.25
N ARG A 69 -8.86 6.53 -17.15
CA ARG A 69 -8.25 5.20 -16.98
C ARG A 69 -8.33 4.77 -15.52
N TRP A 70 -8.35 3.46 -15.30
CA TRP A 70 -8.60 2.90 -13.98
C TRP A 70 -7.35 2.30 -13.39
N PHE A 71 -7.21 2.47 -12.08
CA PHE A 71 -6.12 1.87 -11.33
C PHE A 71 -6.55 1.47 -9.91
N CYS A 72 -5.82 0.54 -9.32
CA CYS A 72 -5.96 0.13 -7.93
C CYS A 72 -4.59 0.19 -7.25
N LEU A 73 -4.60 0.51 -5.97
CA LEU A 73 -3.42 0.39 -5.12
C LEU A 73 -3.51 -0.91 -4.34
N GLU A 74 -2.51 -1.76 -4.49
CA GLU A 74 -2.39 -3.00 -3.73
C GLU A 74 -1.31 -2.87 -2.67
N SER A 75 -1.68 -3.10 -1.40
CA SER A 75 -0.69 -3.14 -0.32
C SER A 75 0.18 -4.38 -0.42
N LEU A 76 1.50 -4.21 -0.37
CA LEU A 76 2.47 -5.30 -0.30
C LEU A 76 2.64 -5.87 1.12
N ASN A 77 2.00 -5.26 2.12
CA ASN A 77 2.00 -5.78 3.47
C ASN A 77 0.94 -6.89 3.58
N ALA A 78 1.38 -8.13 3.76
CA ALA A 78 0.49 -9.28 3.90
C ALA A 78 -0.14 -9.40 5.30
N ASP A 79 0.41 -8.74 6.31
CA ASP A 79 0.01 -8.91 7.71
C ASP A 79 -1.02 -7.88 8.17
N LEU A 80 -1.05 -6.71 7.55
CA LEU A 80 -1.95 -5.61 7.91
C LEU A 80 -3.01 -5.36 6.83
N ARG A 81 -4.23 -5.08 7.29
CA ARG A 81 -5.32 -4.58 6.44
C ARG A 81 -5.08 -3.11 6.05
N ALA A 82 -5.85 -2.62 5.09
CA ALA A 82 -5.83 -1.23 4.67
C ALA A 82 -6.16 -0.24 5.81
N ASP A 83 -6.96 -0.67 6.80
CA ASP A 83 -7.27 0.12 8.00
C ASP A 83 -6.17 0.09 9.08
N GLY A 84 -5.02 -0.55 8.80
CA GLY A 84 -3.92 -0.75 9.74
C GLY A 84 -4.17 -1.84 10.78
N GLY A 85 -5.35 -2.45 10.81
CA GLY A 85 -5.64 -3.57 11.70
C GLY A 85 -4.97 -4.87 11.25
N GLU A 86 -4.67 -5.74 12.21
CA GLU A 86 -4.07 -7.04 11.92
C GLU A 86 -5.00 -7.95 11.10
N ARG A 87 -4.42 -8.69 10.16
CA ARG A 87 -5.09 -9.79 9.47
C ARG A 87 -5.03 -11.05 10.32
N SER A 88 -6.13 -11.80 10.36
CA SER A 88 -6.10 -13.18 10.84
C SER A 88 -5.18 -14.05 9.97
N ALA A 89 -4.70 -15.18 10.50
CA ALA A 89 -3.80 -16.08 9.76
C ALA A 89 -4.33 -16.47 8.37
N ASN A 90 -5.63 -16.75 8.24
CA ASN A 90 -6.26 -17.05 6.95
C ASN A 90 -6.29 -15.85 5.99
N GLN A 91 -6.48 -14.64 6.51
CA GLN A 91 -6.45 -13.41 5.70
C GLN A 91 -5.02 -13.11 5.25
N ALA A 92 -4.02 -13.26 6.13
CA ALA A 92 -2.61 -13.07 5.82
C ALA A 92 -2.13 -14.08 4.76
N GLN A 93 -2.50 -15.36 4.89
CA GLN A 93 -2.18 -16.37 3.88
C GLN A 93 -2.79 -16.03 2.50
N ARG A 94 -4.05 -15.56 2.46
CA ARG A 94 -4.68 -15.13 1.20
C ARG A 94 -4.00 -13.90 0.61
N ALA A 95 -3.64 -12.92 1.44
CA ALA A 95 -2.91 -11.73 1.01
C ALA A 95 -1.54 -12.11 0.44
N ALA A 96 -0.76 -12.94 1.14
CA ALA A 96 0.52 -13.44 0.66
C ALA A 96 0.40 -14.22 -0.66
N PHE A 97 -0.61 -15.08 -0.78
CA PHE A 97 -0.86 -15.81 -2.03
C PHE A 97 -1.21 -14.87 -3.18
N ARG A 98 -2.11 -13.90 -2.96
CA ARG A 98 -2.44 -12.84 -3.91
C ARG A 98 -1.18 -12.08 -4.37
N LEU A 99 -0.35 -11.65 -3.44
CA LEU A 99 0.89 -10.94 -3.74
C LEU A 99 1.87 -11.79 -4.55
N SER A 100 1.96 -13.10 -4.26
CA SER A 100 2.80 -14.01 -5.04
C SER A 100 2.35 -14.11 -6.50
N LEU A 101 1.04 -14.14 -6.76
CA LEU A 101 0.48 -14.19 -8.11
C LEU A 101 0.70 -12.87 -8.85
N LEU A 102 0.46 -11.74 -8.17
CA LEU A 102 0.73 -10.41 -8.72
C LEU A 102 2.20 -10.22 -9.07
N LYS A 103 3.09 -10.59 -8.15
CA LYS A 103 4.53 -10.51 -8.38
C LYS A 103 4.95 -11.38 -9.56
N ARG A 104 4.43 -12.61 -9.67
CA ARG A 104 4.66 -13.48 -10.83
C ARG A 104 4.22 -12.80 -12.13
N THR A 105 3.05 -12.17 -12.19
CA THR A 105 2.59 -11.49 -13.40
C THR A 105 3.44 -10.27 -13.74
N PHE A 106 3.88 -9.51 -12.73
CA PHE A 106 4.77 -8.38 -12.90
C PHE A 106 6.14 -8.81 -13.45
N ASP A 107 6.76 -9.82 -12.83
CA ASP A 107 8.08 -10.32 -13.22
C ASP A 107 8.07 -10.94 -14.63
N ALA A 108 6.96 -11.57 -15.01
CA ALA A 108 6.78 -12.10 -16.37
C ALA A 108 6.39 -11.02 -17.40
N GLY A 109 6.12 -9.78 -16.98
CA GLY A 109 5.58 -8.73 -17.84
C GLY A 109 4.24 -9.15 -18.45
N GLN A 110 3.41 -9.90 -17.73
CA GLN A 110 2.13 -10.43 -18.19
C GLN A 110 0.96 -9.72 -17.50
N GLY A 111 -0.16 -9.65 -18.20
CA GLY A 111 -1.41 -9.18 -17.64
C GLY A 111 -2.14 -10.29 -16.87
N PHE A 112 -3.20 -9.91 -16.18
CA PHE A 112 -4.15 -10.80 -15.55
C PHE A 112 -5.57 -10.36 -15.91
N ARG A 113 -6.50 -11.30 -15.82
CA ARG A 113 -7.91 -11.04 -16.09
C ARG A 113 -8.63 -10.73 -14.79
N ALA A 114 -9.56 -9.78 -14.81
CA ALA A 114 -10.24 -9.34 -13.60
C ALA A 114 -11.73 -9.74 -13.59
N VAL A 115 -12.22 -10.03 -12.39
CA VAL A 115 -13.64 -10.04 -12.06
C VAL A 115 -13.86 -8.85 -11.14
N LEU A 116 -14.69 -7.91 -11.59
CA LEU A 116 -15.12 -6.78 -10.78
C LEU A 116 -16.27 -7.21 -9.89
N GLN A 117 -16.21 -6.81 -8.62
CA GLN A 117 -17.27 -7.08 -7.66
C GLN A 117 -17.62 -5.86 -6.83
N THR A 118 -18.89 -5.75 -6.44
CA THR A 118 -19.37 -4.77 -5.47
C THR A 118 -20.06 -5.48 -4.32
N ASN A 119 -20.08 -4.84 -3.15
CA ASN A 119 -20.54 -5.47 -1.92
C ASN A 119 -21.74 -4.75 -1.35
N ARG A 120 -22.48 -5.46 -0.51
CA ARG A 120 -23.64 -4.92 0.22
C ARG A 120 -23.26 -4.34 1.58
N MET A 121 -21.99 -4.43 1.93
CA MET A 121 -21.38 -3.99 3.17
C MET A 121 -19.94 -3.54 2.87
N SER A 122 -19.33 -2.83 3.81
CA SER A 122 -17.96 -2.36 3.64
C SER A 122 -16.97 -3.51 3.44
N ILE A 123 -15.87 -3.25 2.73
CA ILE A 123 -14.81 -4.25 2.50
C ILE A 123 -14.29 -4.80 3.82
N GLY A 124 -14.07 -3.93 4.81
CA GLY A 124 -13.56 -4.31 6.12
C GLY A 124 -14.48 -5.26 6.89
N GLU A 125 -15.80 -5.15 6.71
CA GLU A 125 -16.78 -6.09 7.27
C GLU A 125 -16.82 -7.39 6.45
N ALA A 126 -16.80 -7.28 5.12
CA ALA A 126 -16.83 -8.43 4.23
C ALA A 126 -15.62 -9.35 4.41
N GLU A 127 -14.43 -8.79 4.67
CA GLU A 127 -13.22 -9.55 4.97
C GLU A 127 -13.29 -10.33 6.28
N ARG A 128 -14.07 -9.85 7.27
CA ARG A 128 -14.23 -10.46 8.60
C ARG A 128 -15.36 -11.48 8.65
N ASN A 129 -16.35 -11.35 7.78
CA ASN A 129 -17.53 -12.19 7.77
C ASN A 129 -17.45 -13.24 6.65
N LYS A 130 -17.23 -14.51 7.03
CA LYS A 130 -17.23 -15.64 6.08
C LYS A 130 -18.57 -15.87 5.37
N ASN A 131 -19.64 -15.24 5.82
CA ASN A 131 -20.97 -15.28 5.22
C ASN A 131 -21.31 -13.96 4.49
N ALA A 132 -20.33 -13.09 4.24
CA ALA A 132 -20.53 -11.83 3.55
C ALA A 132 -21.12 -12.07 2.15
N LYS A 133 -22.28 -11.48 1.88
CA LYS A 133 -22.96 -11.63 0.59
C LYS A 133 -22.49 -10.54 -0.36
N ILE A 134 -21.80 -10.98 -1.39
CA ILE A 134 -21.36 -10.16 -2.52
C ILE A 134 -22.61 -9.69 -3.29
N SER A 135 -22.63 -8.43 -3.72
CA SER A 135 -23.79 -7.83 -4.37
C SER A 135 -23.84 -8.18 -5.85
N THR A 136 -22.79 -7.82 -6.58
CA THR A 136 -22.68 -7.98 -8.03
C THR A 136 -21.28 -8.50 -8.37
N ARG A 137 -21.19 -9.36 -9.38
CA ARG A 137 -19.94 -9.80 -10.00
C ARG A 137 -20.07 -9.78 -11.50
N VAL A 138 -19.09 -9.20 -12.18
CA VAL A 138 -19.01 -9.17 -13.64
C VAL A 138 -17.58 -9.45 -14.07
N ARG A 139 -17.44 -10.15 -15.19
CA ARG A 139 -16.14 -10.25 -15.86
C ARG A 139 -15.79 -8.87 -16.43
N ASP A 140 -14.57 -8.44 -16.19
CA ASP A 140 -14.00 -7.33 -16.94
C ASP A 140 -13.23 -7.88 -18.15
N ASP A 141 -13.56 -7.36 -19.32
CA ASP A 141 -12.97 -7.81 -20.58
C ASP A 141 -11.68 -7.06 -20.90
N ALA A 142 -11.39 -5.96 -20.19
CA ALA A 142 -10.11 -5.28 -20.32
C ALA A 142 -9.02 -6.04 -19.57
N ASP A 143 -7.83 -6.08 -20.16
CA ASP A 143 -6.64 -6.60 -19.49
C ASP A 143 -6.24 -5.69 -18.33
N TRP A 144 -5.85 -6.32 -17.23
CA TRP A 144 -5.21 -5.66 -16.11
C TRP A 144 -3.75 -6.07 -16.03
N HIS A 145 -2.90 -5.22 -15.47
CA HIS A 145 -1.51 -5.56 -15.22
C HIS A 145 -0.94 -4.74 -14.06
N VAL A 146 0.19 -5.18 -13.56
CA VAL A 146 0.96 -4.45 -12.55
C VAL A 146 1.84 -3.44 -13.30
N ALA A 147 1.53 -2.14 -13.16
CA ALA A 147 2.31 -1.05 -13.75
C ALA A 147 3.61 -0.81 -12.98
N SER A 148 3.56 -0.89 -11.66
CA SER A 148 4.72 -0.70 -10.80
C SER A 148 4.64 -1.55 -9.54
N TRP A 149 5.82 -1.89 -9.01
CA TRP A 149 5.99 -2.67 -7.79
C TRP A 149 7.06 -1.99 -6.94
N SER A 150 6.67 -1.45 -5.79
CA SER A 150 7.54 -0.62 -4.94
C SER A 150 7.59 -1.19 -3.52
N PRO A 151 8.55 -2.07 -3.21
CA PRO A 151 8.73 -2.65 -1.88
C PRO A 151 8.95 -1.58 -0.79
N GLU A 152 9.65 -0.50 -1.13
CA GLU A 152 9.99 0.59 -0.21
C GLU A 152 8.74 1.36 0.22
N LEU A 153 7.76 1.44 -0.67
CA LEU A 153 6.49 2.12 -0.50
C LEU A 153 5.35 1.16 -0.11
N GLN A 154 5.69 -0.12 0.08
CA GLN A 154 4.77 -1.23 0.37
C GLN A 154 3.53 -1.24 -0.53
N VAL A 155 3.70 -0.91 -1.82
CA VAL A 155 2.58 -0.83 -2.78
C VAL A 155 2.93 -1.39 -4.15
N ALA A 156 1.94 -1.99 -4.79
CA ALA A 156 1.91 -2.23 -6.22
C ALA A 156 0.75 -1.45 -6.86
N VAL A 157 0.98 -0.90 -8.05
CA VAL A 157 -0.05 -0.18 -8.82
C VAL A 157 -0.58 -1.12 -9.89
N LEU A 158 -1.87 -1.43 -9.80
CA LEU A 158 -2.58 -2.24 -10.79
C LEU A 158 -3.32 -1.28 -11.72
N VAL A 159 -3.21 -1.47 -13.03
CA VAL A 159 -3.86 -0.61 -14.02
C VAL A 159 -4.67 -1.43 -15.01
N ARG A 160 -5.76 -0.84 -15.48
CA ARG A 160 -6.66 -1.42 -16.48
C ARG A 160 -6.37 -0.84 -17.87
N GLY A 161 -6.20 -1.71 -18.87
CA GLY A 161 -6.00 -1.32 -20.25
C GLY A 161 -4.54 -1.32 -20.69
N ALA A 162 -4.15 -0.35 -21.52
CA ALA A 162 -2.84 -0.37 -22.20
C ALA A 162 -1.66 -0.26 -21.22
N ARG A 163 -0.55 -0.91 -21.60
CA ARG A 163 0.61 -1.17 -20.74
C ARG A 163 1.63 -0.04 -20.62
N ASP A 164 1.38 1.05 -21.32
CA ASP A 164 2.23 2.22 -21.42
C ASP A 164 1.84 3.35 -20.46
N TRP A 165 0.85 3.10 -19.60
CA TRP A 165 0.31 4.14 -18.71
C TRP A 165 0.46 3.79 -17.24
N GLN A 166 0.77 4.82 -16.48
CA GLN A 166 0.75 4.82 -15.03
C GLN A 166 0.00 6.07 -14.54
N PRO A 167 -0.72 5.98 -13.40
CA PRO A 167 -1.32 7.15 -12.77
C PRO A 167 -0.26 8.18 -12.38
N SER A 168 -0.63 9.46 -12.37
CA SER A 168 0.29 10.52 -11.90
C SER A 168 0.55 10.41 -10.40
N GLU A 169 1.62 11.04 -9.91
CA GLU A 169 1.91 11.06 -8.47
C GLU A 169 0.76 11.67 -7.65
N GLU A 170 0.09 12.70 -8.19
CA GLU A 170 -1.07 13.32 -7.55
C GLU A 170 -2.27 12.36 -7.48
N GLU A 171 -2.52 11.58 -8.55
CA GLU A 171 -3.57 10.57 -8.60
C GLU A 171 -3.30 9.45 -7.58
N LEU A 172 -2.04 9.00 -7.48
CA LEU A 172 -1.62 8.02 -6.46
C LEU A 172 -1.80 8.57 -5.04
N LYS A 173 -1.46 9.84 -4.80
CA LYS A 173 -1.64 10.52 -3.49
C LYS A 173 -3.12 10.69 -3.14
N ALA A 174 -3.97 11.01 -4.11
CA ALA A 174 -5.41 11.13 -3.91
C ALA A 174 -6.05 9.78 -3.59
N ALA A 175 -5.72 8.74 -4.35
CA ALA A 175 -6.19 7.37 -4.12
C ALA A 175 -5.84 6.87 -2.71
N ARG A 176 -4.61 7.09 -2.24
CA ARG A 176 -4.21 6.71 -0.87
C ARG A 176 -5.01 7.41 0.21
N ARG A 177 -5.28 8.72 0.07
CA ARG A 177 -6.09 9.46 1.05
C ARG A 177 -7.51 8.92 1.16
N ALA A 178 -8.11 8.50 0.05
CA ALA A 178 -9.44 7.90 0.04
C ALA A 178 -9.49 6.51 0.71
N HIS A 179 -8.37 5.78 0.74
CA HIS A 179 -8.28 4.43 1.30
C HIS A 179 -7.68 4.39 2.72
N SER A 180 -7.22 5.53 3.26
CA SER A 180 -6.83 5.66 4.66
C SER A 180 -8.08 5.77 5.55
N PRO A 181 -8.17 5.03 6.66
CA PRO A 181 -9.33 5.11 7.53
C PRO A 181 -9.51 6.54 8.06
N ALA A 182 -10.69 7.12 7.81
CA ALA A 182 -11.17 8.31 8.49
C ALA A 182 -11.32 7.97 9.99
N GLY A 183 -10.28 8.29 10.76
CA GLY A 183 -10.16 7.90 12.16
C GLY A 183 -9.37 8.91 12.99
N ALA A 184 -9.47 10.20 12.68
CA ALA A 184 -9.26 11.29 13.63
C ALA A 184 -9.94 12.53 13.08
N ALA A 185 -11.17 12.78 13.52
CA ALA A 185 -11.72 14.12 13.44
C ALA A 185 -10.84 15.04 14.30
N ALA A 186 -10.02 15.85 13.64
CA ALA A 186 -9.58 17.14 14.14
C ALA A 186 -9.50 18.06 12.92
N GLY A 187 -10.18 19.20 13.02
CA GLY A 187 -10.62 20.05 11.93
C GLY A 187 -9.54 20.56 10.99
N ASP A 188 -10.02 20.97 9.81
CA ASP A 188 -9.43 21.94 8.89
C ASP A 188 -7.92 22.17 9.00
N ALA A 189 -7.17 21.49 8.14
CA ALA A 189 -5.95 22.05 7.59
C ALA A 189 -5.75 21.53 6.17
N GLU A 190 -6.18 22.34 5.20
CA GLU A 190 -5.50 22.44 3.91
C GLU A 190 -4.03 22.79 4.16
N ALA A 191 -3.20 21.77 4.35
CA ALA A 191 -1.77 21.89 4.21
C ALA A 191 -1.32 20.76 3.30
N ALA A 192 -0.87 21.13 2.09
CA ALA A 192 -0.17 20.23 1.21
C ALA A 192 1.02 19.66 1.99
N ALA A 193 0.92 18.40 2.44
CA ALA A 193 2.00 17.76 3.18
C ALA A 193 3.27 17.81 2.33
N SER A 194 4.20 18.66 2.74
CA SER A 194 5.53 18.85 2.20
C SER A 194 6.41 17.67 2.64
N GLY A 195 7.58 17.45 2.03
CA GLY A 195 8.51 16.40 2.48
C GLY A 195 8.92 16.55 3.96
N GLU A 196 8.82 17.76 4.50
CA GLU A 196 9.08 18.10 5.89
C GLU A 196 8.01 17.54 6.84
N ASP A 197 6.74 17.48 6.41
CA ASP A 197 5.65 16.88 7.20
C ASP A 197 5.80 15.36 7.31
N VAL A 198 6.35 14.73 6.27
CA VAL A 198 6.61 13.29 6.21
C VAL A 198 7.80 12.91 7.10
N ASP A 199 8.89 13.68 7.06
CA ASP A 199 10.04 13.50 7.96
C ASP A 199 9.68 13.78 9.43
N SER A 200 8.84 14.79 9.69
CA SER A 200 8.35 15.10 11.04
C SER A 200 7.47 13.99 11.63
N ALA A 201 6.58 13.42 10.82
CA ALA A 201 5.79 12.25 11.21
C ALA A 201 6.66 11.01 11.47
N ALA A 202 7.67 10.78 10.61
CA ALA A 202 8.63 9.70 10.79
C ALA A 202 9.43 9.86 12.09
N LYS A 203 9.90 11.07 12.38
CA LYS A 203 10.61 11.39 13.63
C LYS A 203 9.74 11.14 14.86
N SER A 204 8.47 11.60 14.81
CA SER A 204 7.51 11.36 15.88
C SER A 204 7.27 9.86 16.13
N TYR A 205 7.19 9.06 15.06
CA TYR A 205 7.11 7.61 15.15
C TYR A 205 8.36 7.01 15.83
N VAL A 206 9.57 7.41 15.41
CA VAL A 206 10.84 6.89 15.95
C VAL A 206 10.99 7.20 17.44
N LEU A 207 10.69 8.44 17.86
CA LEU A 207 10.73 8.84 19.27
C LEU A 207 9.79 7.97 20.12
N ARG A 208 8.55 7.76 19.65
CA ARG A 208 7.56 6.92 20.34
C ARG A 208 7.99 5.46 20.39
N HIS A 209 8.54 4.95 19.28
CA HIS A 209 9.03 3.57 19.18
C HIS A 209 10.10 3.29 20.22
N PHE A 210 11.18 4.06 20.28
CA PHE A 210 12.24 3.81 21.27
C PHE A 210 11.78 4.03 22.71
N SER A 211 10.94 5.04 22.94
CA SER A 211 10.37 5.30 24.27
C SER A 211 9.49 4.15 24.77
N SER A 212 8.74 3.47 23.89
CA SER A 212 7.89 2.33 24.30
C SER A 212 8.71 1.11 24.73
N TYR A 213 9.93 0.95 24.22
CA TYR A 213 10.89 -0.06 24.70
C TYR A 213 11.70 0.39 25.92
N GLY A 214 11.44 1.59 26.45
CA GLY A 214 12.06 2.12 27.66
C GLY A 214 13.46 2.70 27.45
N TYR A 215 13.81 3.07 26.21
CA TYR A 215 14.98 3.88 25.90
C TYR A 215 14.68 5.38 26.06
N GLN A 216 15.71 6.17 26.29
CA GLN A 216 15.62 7.63 26.31
C GLN A 216 15.88 8.16 24.90
N ALA A 217 14.81 8.54 24.19
CA ALA A 217 14.91 9.10 22.84
C ALA A 217 14.67 10.61 22.87
N GLU A 218 15.63 11.41 22.40
CA GLU A 218 15.57 12.88 22.39
C GLU A 218 15.66 13.41 20.96
N ASP A 219 14.80 14.38 20.63
CA ASP A 219 14.90 15.17 19.39
C ASP A 219 16.02 16.21 19.52
N VAL A 220 17.01 16.10 18.65
CA VAL A 220 18.17 16.99 18.56
C VAL A 220 18.29 17.66 17.20
N SER A 221 17.27 17.55 16.34
CA SER A 221 17.35 18.05 14.95
C SER A 221 17.65 19.55 14.89
N ALA A 222 17.16 20.33 15.87
CA ALA A 222 17.43 21.77 15.98
C ALA A 222 18.88 22.13 16.36
N LYS A 223 19.68 21.16 16.85
CA LYS A 223 21.07 21.39 17.26
C LYS A 223 22.05 21.40 16.09
N GLY A 224 21.62 20.99 14.89
CA GLY A 224 22.45 21.02 13.68
C GLY A 224 23.65 20.05 13.72
N VAL A 225 23.52 18.93 14.45
CA VAL A 225 24.62 17.97 14.71
C VAL A 225 24.75 16.85 13.65
N GLY A 226 23.98 16.94 12.57
CA GLY A 226 23.98 15.96 11.47
C GLY A 226 23.18 14.67 11.74
N PHE A 227 22.30 14.68 12.72
CA PHE A 227 21.29 13.66 13.00
C PHE A 227 20.12 14.28 13.77
N ASP A 228 18.98 13.59 13.77
CA ASP A 228 17.70 14.11 14.27
C ASP A 228 17.38 13.64 15.69
N VAL A 229 17.75 12.41 16.04
CA VAL A 229 17.38 11.79 17.32
C VAL A 229 18.60 11.15 17.99
N GLN A 230 18.74 11.32 19.31
CA GLN A 230 19.65 10.53 20.13
C GLN A 230 18.87 9.49 20.92
N VAL A 231 19.39 8.26 20.98
CA VAL A 231 18.81 7.19 21.78
C VAL A 231 19.84 6.73 22.81
N ALA A 232 19.49 6.78 24.08
CA ALA A 232 20.30 6.30 25.19
C ALA A 232 19.55 5.20 25.97
N ASP A 233 20.30 4.39 26.72
CA ASP A 233 19.72 3.44 27.67
C ASP A 233 19.18 4.14 28.92
N LYS A 234 18.56 3.38 29.82
CA LYS A 234 18.01 3.90 31.10
C LYS A 234 19.07 4.49 32.03
N LYS A 235 20.36 4.21 31.80
CA LYS A 235 21.50 4.71 32.57
C LYS A 235 22.18 5.92 31.90
N GLY A 236 21.66 6.39 30.76
CA GLY A 236 22.19 7.51 30.01
C GLY A 236 23.35 7.16 29.07
N ALA A 237 23.65 5.87 28.85
CA ALA A 237 24.66 5.48 27.87
C ALA A 237 24.09 5.62 26.45
N LEU A 238 24.77 6.40 25.60
CA LEU A 238 24.36 6.62 24.21
C LEU A 238 24.45 5.32 23.40
N LEU A 239 23.36 4.98 22.72
CA LEU A 239 23.22 3.76 21.91
C LEU A 239 23.18 4.08 20.42
N LEU A 240 22.41 5.09 20.01
CA LEU A 240 22.22 5.48 18.61
C LEU A 240 22.18 6.99 18.43
N GLN A 241 22.71 7.45 17.31
CA GLN A 241 22.51 8.79 16.75
C GLN A 241 21.81 8.60 15.42
N VAL A 242 20.57 9.07 15.29
CA VAL A 242 19.67 8.65 14.22
C VAL A 242 19.32 9.83 13.34
N CYS A 243 19.61 9.70 12.05
CA CYS A 243 18.99 10.50 11.02
C CYS A 243 17.68 9.82 10.60
N VAL A 244 16.57 10.54 10.62
CA VAL A 244 15.24 10.00 10.35
C VAL A 244 14.76 10.51 9.01
N ARG A 245 14.16 9.60 8.23
CA ARG A 245 13.48 9.93 6.98
C ARG A 245 12.14 9.26 6.91
N GLY A 246 11.15 10.00 6.44
CA GLY A 246 9.89 9.41 6.02
C GLY A 246 9.93 9.03 4.55
N ALA A 247 9.34 7.88 4.23
CA ALA A 247 9.08 7.46 2.86
C ALA A 247 7.55 7.37 2.68
N SER A 248 7.02 8.11 1.71
CA SER A 248 5.62 8.04 1.30
C SER A 248 5.56 8.06 -0.23
N VAL A 249 4.53 7.46 -0.83
CA VAL A 249 4.36 7.54 -2.30
C VAL A 249 4.22 8.99 -2.76
N GLY A 250 4.97 9.36 -3.80
CA GLY A 250 5.03 10.74 -4.33
C GLY A 250 5.85 11.71 -3.47
N THR A 251 6.56 11.21 -2.45
CA THR A 251 7.54 12.00 -1.70
C THR A 251 8.81 11.17 -1.61
N PRO A 252 9.78 11.37 -2.52
CA PRO A 252 11.03 10.63 -2.48
C PRO A 252 11.69 10.87 -1.12
N VAL A 253 12.36 9.83 -0.62
CA VAL A 253 13.15 9.94 0.61
C VAL A 253 14.14 11.08 0.44
N ARG A 254 14.04 12.09 1.31
CA ARG A 254 14.89 13.28 1.22
C ARG A 254 16.35 12.87 1.35
N ALA A 255 17.18 13.31 0.41
CA ALA A 255 18.61 13.08 0.45
C ALA A 255 19.24 13.57 1.77
N LEU A 256 20.33 12.93 2.18
CA LEU A 256 21.14 13.44 3.29
C LEU A 256 21.78 14.77 2.88
N THR A 257 21.75 15.74 3.79
CA THR A 257 22.53 16.97 3.69
C THR A 257 24.02 16.67 3.84
N ALA A 258 24.88 17.59 3.40
CA ALA A 258 26.32 17.45 3.54
C ALA A 258 26.76 17.23 5.01
N GLU A 259 26.08 17.87 5.97
CA GLU A 259 26.37 17.69 7.40
C GLU A 259 25.93 16.30 7.90
N GLU A 260 24.76 15.81 7.47
CA GLU A 260 24.31 14.45 7.81
C GLU A 260 25.25 13.39 7.21
N GLN A 261 25.72 13.59 5.98
CA GLN A 261 26.72 12.72 5.34
C GLN A 261 28.08 12.76 6.07
N ALA A 262 28.52 13.95 6.50
CA ALA A 262 29.75 14.09 7.27
C ALA A 262 29.64 13.43 8.64
N SER A 263 28.50 13.59 9.32
CA SER A 263 28.19 12.97 10.60
C SER A 263 28.15 11.44 10.49
N ALA A 264 27.54 10.89 9.43
CA ALA A 264 27.52 9.45 9.18
C ALA A 264 28.92 8.82 9.08
N LYS A 265 29.93 9.58 8.61
CA LYS A 265 31.32 9.12 8.52
C LYS A 265 32.09 9.29 9.83
N ARG A 266 31.75 10.29 10.64
CA ARG A 266 32.43 10.66 11.88
C ARG A 266 31.96 9.84 13.08
N GLU A 267 30.66 9.61 13.16
CA GLU A 267 29.99 9.10 14.34
C GLU A 267 29.73 7.59 14.25
N LYS A 268 30.33 6.79 15.14
CA LYS A 268 30.24 5.32 15.11
C LYS A 268 28.83 4.78 15.33
N LEU A 269 28.04 5.50 16.13
CA LEU A 269 26.67 5.13 16.50
C LEU A 269 25.62 5.70 15.54
N TRP A 270 26.06 6.36 14.45
CA TRP A 270 25.16 6.95 13.48
C TRP A 270 24.39 5.89 12.70
N ARG A 271 23.08 6.06 12.56
CA ARG A 271 22.19 5.22 11.73
C ARG A 271 21.20 6.07 10.96
N LEU A 272 20.80 5.58 9.79
CA LEU A 272 19.64 6.08 9.07
C LEU A 272 18.43 5.21 9.42
N ILE A 273 17.33 5.82 9.85
CA ILE A 273 16.04 5.14 9.96
C ILE A 273 15.11 5.68 8.89
N VAL A 274 14.66 4.80 8.01
CA VAL A 274 13.61 5.11 7.03
C VAL A 274 12.30 4.54 7.55
N VAL A 275 11.32 5.40 7.76
CA VAL A 275 9.96 5.05 8.19
C VAL A 275 9.05 5.09 6.98
N ALA A 276 8.51 3.94 6.60
CA ALA A 276 7.50 3.82 5.56
C ALA A 276 6.12 4.22 6.09
N ASP A 277 5.40 5.01 5.30
CA ASP A 277 4.04 5.47 5.56
C ASP A 277 3.82 6.07 6.98
N PRO A 278 4.69 7.01 7.44
CA PRO A 278 4.69 7.51 8.81
C PRO A 278 3.41 8.29 9.19
N LEU A 279 2.65 8.74 8.19
CA LEU A 279 1.37 9.43 8.35
C LEU A 279 0.19 8.47 8.57
N THR A 280 0.44 7.16 8.57
CA THR A 280 -0.58 6.12 8.71
C THR A 280 -0.42 5.35 10.02
N GLY A 281 -1.48 4.64 10.45
CA GLY A 281 -1.41 3.70 11.57
C GLY A 281 -0.53 2.46 11.30
N ALA A 282 -0.03 2.29 10.06
CA ALA A 282 0.75 1.14 9.61
C ALA A 282 2.25 1.44 9.50
N ALA A 283 2.74 2.52 10.13
CA ALA A 283 4.12 2.95 10.04
C ALA A 283 5.09 1.82 10.46
N GLN A 284 6.02 1.48 9.56
CA GLN A 284 7.10 0.53 9.79
C GLN A 284 8.43 1.18 9.48
N HIS A 285 9.49 0.75 10.14
CA HIS A 285 10.80 1.33 9.92
C HIS A 285 11.87 0.28 9.66
N LYS A 286 12.91 0.69 8.95
CA LYS A 286 14.13 -0.08 8.75
C LYS A 286 15.33 0.77 9.11
N ILE A 287 16.31 0.14 9.75
CA ILE A 287 17.54 0.78 10.23
C ILE A 287 18.68 0.40 9.28
N TYR A 288 19.46 1.40 8.87
CA TYR A 288 20.59 1.26 7.96
C TYR A 288 21.85 1.82 8.60
N LYS A 289 22.97 1.13 8.40
CA LYS A 289 24.32 1.63 8.72
C LYS A 289 24.79 2.63 7.66
N PRO A 290 25.81 3.46 7.96
CA PRO A 290 26.36 4.42 6.99
C PRO A 290 26.72 3.82 5.63
N ASP A 291 27.28 2.61 5.60
CA ASP A 291 27.66 1.88 4.38
C ASP A 291 26.49 1.29 3.60
N GLU A 292 25.30 1.23 4.20
CA GLU A 292 24.07 0.71 3.60
C GLU A 292 23.18 1.83 3.03
N VAL A 293 23.49 3.11 3.28
CA VAL A 293 22.65 4.26 2.88
C VAL A 293 22.46 4.35 1.36
N SER A 294 23.50 4.05 0.58
CA SER A 294 23.48 4.08 -0.89
C SER A 294 22.49 3.07 -1.50
N GLN A 295 22.07 2.07 -0.74
CA GLN A 295 21.06 1.08 -1.15
C GLN A 295 19.63 1.66 -1.16
N VAL A 296 19.41 2.76 -0.43
CA VAL A 296 18.07 3.34 -0.18
C VAL A 296 17.96 4.76 -0.73
N MET A 297 19.10 5.42 -0.97
CA MET A 297 19.18 6.75 -1.57
C MET A 297 20.22 6.78 -2.69
N PRO A 298 19.81 6.66 -3.98
CA PRO A 298 20.73 6.81 -5.09
C PRO A 298 21.30 8.24 -5.12
N GLY A 299 22.61 8.40 -4.90
CA GLY A 299 23.30 9.69 -4.89
C GLY A 299 23.78 10.19 -3.52
N ALA A 300 23.64 9.39 -2.46
CA ALA A 300 24.22 9.63 -1.13
C ALA A 300 25.68 9.18 -1.01
#